data_AF-A0A1Q6XFB4-F1
#
_entry.id   AF-A0A1Q6XFB4-F1
#
_cell.length_a   1.000
_cell.length_b   1.000
_cell.length_c   1.000
_cell.angle_alpha   90.00
_cell.angle_beta   90.00
_cell.angle_gamma   90.00
#
_symmetry.space_group_name_H-M   'P 1'
#
loop_
_entity.id
_entity.type
_entity.pdbx_description
1 polymer ?
#
loop_
_entity_poly.entity_id
_entity_poly.type
_entity_poly.pdbx_seq_one_letter_code
_entity_poly.pdbx_strand_id
1 'polypeptide(L)'
;MKRTESSAVFAERVLEGVDDAGIEERVVIWIERKPGAIWAVGRAINPQHRRSEQAHPDDYVFEGYELEDALECANAALEDDARVSAQDGRVAAVERFAREELLKPLERWFFGR
;
A
#
# COMPACT_ATOMS: atom_id res chain seq x y z
N MET A 1 -12.77 26.33 -11.68
CA MET A 1 -11.58 25.75 -11.02
C MET A 1 -11.53 24.27 -11.37
N LYS A 2 -10.52 23.83 -12.14
CA LYS A 2 -10.27 22.39 -12.31
C LYS A 2 -9.76 21.88 -10.96
N ARG A 3 -10.46 20.93 -10.33
CA ARG A 3 -9.93 20.23 -9.16
C ARG A 3 -8.62 19.60 -9.59
N THR A 4 -7.51 20.05 -9.03
CA THR A 4 -6.25 19.30 -9.07
C THR A 4 -6.57 17.98 -8.38
N GLU A 5 -6.59 16.88 -9.12
CA GLU A 5 -6.78 15.56 -8.50
C GLU A 5 -5.53 15.28 -7.67
N SER A 6 -5.59 15.53 -6.37
CA SER A 6 -4.59 15.09 -5.40
C SER A 6 -4.60 13.55 -5.37
N SER A 7 -3.45 12.92 -5.15
CA SER A 7 -3.45 11.48 -4.90
C SER A 7 -4.24 11.17 -3.63
N ALA A 8 -4.84 9.98 -3.59
CA ALA A 8 -5.54 9.50 -2.40
C ALA A 8 -5.23 8.03 -2.17
N VAL A 9 -4.86 7.69 -0.95
CA VAL A 9 -4.73 6.31 -0.49
C VAL A 9 -6.11 5.71 -0.30
N PHE A 10 -6.36 4.57 -0.93
CA PHE A 10 -7.64 3.86 -0.89
C PHE A 10 -7.63 2.69 0.09
N ALA A 11 -6.48 2.04 0.22
CA ALA A 11 -6.27 0.97 1.19
C ALA A 11 -4.80 0.95 1.64
N GLU A 12 -4.59 0.51 2.88
CA GLU A 12 -3.27 0.34 3.48
C GLU A 12 -3.27 -0.95 4.31
N ARG A 13 -2.10 -1.57 4.38
CA ARG A 13 -1.78 -2.67 5.31
C ARG A 13 -0.42 -2.40 5.95
N VAL A 14 -0.32 -2.77 7.22
CA VAL A 14 0.90 -2.64 8.01
C VAL A 14 1.28 -4.03 8.52
N LEU A 15 2.52 -4.43 8.24
CA LEU A 15 3.15 -5.62 8.78
C LEU A 15 4.17 -5.16 9.82
N GLU A 16 4.14 -5.79 11.00
CA GLU A 16 5.09 -5.54 12.07
C GLU A 16 5.88 -6.82 12.36
N GLY A 17 7.20 -6.69 12.42
CA GLY A 17 8.15 -7.79 12.56
C GLY A 17 9.38 -7.38 13.37
N VAL A 18 10.39 -8.24 13.36
CA VAL A 18 11.74 -7.97 13.88
C VAL A 18 12.75 -8.46 12.87
N ASP A 19 13.83 -7.71 12.67
CA ASP A 19 14.93 -8.13 11.80
C ASP A 19 15.89 -9.10 12.51
N ASP A 20 16.93 -9.56 11.79
CA ASP A 20 17.97 -10.45 12.29
C ASP A 20 18.76 -9.88 13.49
N ALA A 21 18.74 -8.56 13.69
CA ALA A 21 19.38 -7.88 14.82
C ALA A 21 18.43 -7.70 16.02
N GLY A 22 17.17 -8.15 15.90
CA GLY A 22 16.12 -8.00 16.90
C GLY A 22 15.52 -6.60 16.96
N ILE A 23 15.74 -5.77 15.92
CA ILE A 23 15.17 -4.43 15.81
C ILE A 23 13.77 -4.55 15.23
N GLU A 24 12.81 -3.80 15.79
CA GLU A 24 11.45 -3.74 15.28
C GLU A 24 11.43 -3.22 13.83
N GLU A 25 10.78 -3.97 12.95
CA GLU A 25 10.54 -3.58 11.57
C GLU A 25 9.05 -3.35 11.33
N ARG A 26 8.73 -2.31 10.57
CA ARG A 26 7.39 -2.03 10.08
C ARG A 26 7.41 -1.89 8.56
N VAL A 27 6.67 -2.74 7.86
CA VAL A 27 6.43 -2.59 6.42
C VAL A 27 5.03 -2.05 6.20
N VAL A 28 4.92 -0.97 5.42
CA VAL A 28 3.65 -0.37 5.02
C VAL A 28 3.46 -0.57 3.54
N ILE A 29 2.33 -1.16 3.15
CA ILE A 29 1.92 -1.34 1.75
C ILE A 29 0.61 -0.61 1.56
N TRP A 30 0.49 0.17 0.48
CA TRP A 30 -0.72 0.92 0.19
C TRP A 30 -1.07 0.90 -1.29
N ILE A 31 -2.36 1.07 -1.57
CA ILE A 31 -2.90 1.29 -2.90
C ILE A 31 -3.44 2.72 -2.94
N GLU A 32 -2.93 3.54 -3.85
CA GLU A 32 -3.42 4.90 -4.06
C GLU A 32 -3.89 5.14 -5.50
N ARG A 33 -4.76 6.14 -5.63
CA ARG A 33 -5.17 6.67 -6.93
C ARG A 33 -4.45 7.99 -7.17
N LYS A 34 -3.61 8.04 -8.20
CA LYS A 34 -2.87 9.23 -8.64
C LYS A 34 -3.62 9.99 -9.73
N PRO A 35 -3.33 11.29 -9.93
CA PRO A 35 -3.86 12.05 -11.05
C PRO A 35 -3.62 11.35 -12.39
N GLY A 36 -4.61 11.45 -13.29
CA GLY A 36 -4.56 10.74 -14.57
C GLY A 36 -5.10 9.32 -14.51
N ALA A 37 -5.92 9.00 -13.49
CA ALA A 37 -6.57 7.71 -13.33
C ALA A 37 -5.60 6.53 -13.10
N ILE A 38 -4.37 6.80 -12.66
CA ILE A 38 -3.34 5.80 -12.38
C ILE A 38 -3.57 5.17 -11.00
N TRP A 39 -3.56 3.84 -10.95
CA TRP A 39 -3.39 3.08 -9.72
C TRP A 39 -1.91 2.91 -9.43
N ALA A 40 -1.51 3.17 -8.20
CA ALA A 40 -0.15 2.94 -7.75
C ALA A 40 -0.15 2.09 -6.48
N VAL A 41 0.83 1.19 -6.40
CA VAL A 41 1.09 0.39 -5.20
C VAL A 41 2.41 0.84 -4.64
N GLY A 42 2.39 1.32 -3.41
CA GLY A 42 3.59 1.67 -2.67
C GLY A 42 3.92 0.66 -1.60
N ARG A 43 5.22 0.51 -1.32
CA ARG A 43 5.79 -0.30 -0.25
C ARG A 43 6.92 0.49 0.40
N ALA A 44 6.86 0.63 1.71
CA ALA A 44 7.89 1.30 2.50
C ALA A 44 8.26 0.48 3.74
N ILE A 45 9.56 0.29 3.95
CA ILE A 45 10.10 -0.26 5.19
C ILE A 45 10.45 0.89 6.12
N ASN A 46 10.03 0.77 7.38
CA ASN A 46 10.24 1.71 8.47
C ASN A 46 9.95 3.19 8.13
N PRO A 47 8.80 3.52 7.51
CA PRO A 47 8.49 4.90 7.13
C PRO A 47 8.41 5.84 8.34
N GLN A 48 8.13 5.33 9.54
CA GLN A 48 8.10 6.10 10.80
C GLN A 48 9.44 6.75 11.18
N HIS A 49 10.57 6.32 10.58
CA HIS A 49 11.89 6.90 10.82
C HIS A 49 12.28 7.96 9.78
N ARG A 50 11.43 8.21 8.77
CA ARG A 50 11.69 9.21 7.74
C ARG A 50 11.47 10.61 8.27
N ARG A 51 12.14 11.58 7.64
CA ARG A 51 11.96 13.02 7.95
C ARG A 51 10.67 13.61 7.39
N SER A 52 9.99 12.88 6.49
CA SER A 52 8.77 13.31 5.81
C SER A 52 7.82 12.12 5.71
N GLU A 53 6.53 12.41 5.84
CA GLU A 53 5.44 11.44 5.66
C GLU A 53 5.08 11.24 4.18
N GLN A 54 5.67 12.01 3.26
CA GLN A 54 5.44 11.87 1.82
C GLN A 54 6.14 10.61 1.28
N ALA A 55 5.43 9.86 0.45
CA ALA A 55 5.99 8.73 -0.29
C ALA A 55 7.14 9.18 -1.23
N HIS A 56 8.21 8.39 -1.26
CA HIS A 56 9.32 8.56 -2.19
C HIS A 56 8.99 7.90 -3.54
N PRO A 57 9.49 8.41 -4.68
CA PRO A 57 9.31 7.74 -5.97
C PRO A 57 9.74 6.27 -5.99
N ASP A 58 10.79 5.93 -5.24
CA ASP A 58 11.31 4.55 -5.14
C ASP A 58 10.45 3.63 -4.26
N ASP A 59 9.43 4.17 -3.56
CA ASP A 59 8.51 3.33 -2.79
C ASP A 59 7.49 2.62 -3.70
N TYR A 60 7.29 3.08 -4.93
CA TYR A 60 6.26 2.52 -5.81
C TYR A 60 6.77 1.25 -6.50
N VAL A 61 6.12 0.13 -6.20
CA VAL A 61 6.39 -1.18 -6.81
C VAL A 61 5.55 -1.43 -8.05
N PHE A 62 4.48 -0.64 -8.24
CA PHE A 62 3.62 -0.69 -9.41
C PHE A 62 2.97 0.68 -9.68
N GLU A 63 2.87 1.04 -10.96
CA GLU A 63 2.02 2.14 -11.45
C GLU A 63 1.37 1.72 -12.77
N GLY A 64 0.04 1.82 -12.87
CA GLY A 64 -0.69 1.37 -14.06
C GLY A 64 -2.15 1.81 -14.07
N TYR A 65 -2.90 1.39 -15.09
CA TYR A 65 -4.30 1.80 -15.27
C TYR A 65 -5.31 0.75 -14.80
N GLU A 66 -4.89 -0.51 -14.71
CA GLU A 66 -5.74 -1.64 -14.33
C GLU A 66 -5.77 -1.83 -12.81
N LEU A 67 -6.97 -1.92 -12.24
CA LEU A 67 -7.17 -2.15 -10.80
C LEU A 67 -6.73 -3.56 -10.39
N GLU A 68 -6.99 -4.55 -11.24
CA GLU A 68 -6.64 -5.95 -10.96
C GLU A 68 -5.13 -6.14 -10.86
N ASP A 69 -4.36 -5.53 -11.77
CA ASP A 69 -2.89 -5.56 -11.73
C ASP A 69 -2.36 -4.90 -10.45
N ALA A 70 -2.95 -3.77 -10.02
CA ALA A 70 -2.58 -3.13 -8.76
C ALA A 70 -2.89 -4.03 -7.55
N LEU A 71 -4.03 -4.71 -7.55
CA LEU A 71 -4.40 -5.67 -6.50
C LEU A 71 -3.46 -6.89 -6.47
N GLU A 72 -3.07 -7.39 -7.64
CA GLU A 72 -2.11 -8.48 -7.76
C GLU A 72 -0.75 -8.08 -7.20
N CYS A 73 -0.20 -6.93 -7.65
CA CYS A 73 1.07 -6.42 -7.15
C CYS A 73 1.05 -6.13 -5.64
N ALA A 74 -0.01 -5.52 -5.12
CA ALA A 74 -0.14 -5.23 -3.68
C ALA A 74 -0.20 -6.51 -2.84
N ASN A 75 -0.96 -7.51 -3.29
CA ASN A 75 -1.07 -8.77 -2.58
C ASN A 75 0.18 -9.64 -2.69
N ALA A 76 0.89 -9.59 -3.82
CA ALA A 76 2.18 -10.25 -3.97
C ALA A 76 3.22 -9.66 -3.00
N ALA A 77 3.33 -8.32 -2.94
CA ALA A 77 4.20 -7.64 -1.98
C ALA A 77 3.84 -8.01 -0.53
N LEU A 78 2.55 -8.00 -0.19
CA LEU A 78 2.07 -8.36 1.14
C LEU A 78 2.43 -9.80 1.52
N GLU A 79 2.28 -10.74 0.59
CA GLU A 79 2.59 -12.15 0.81
C GLU A 79 4.10 -12.38 1.00
N ASP A 80 4.93 -11.72 0.19
CA ASP A 80 6.38 -11.78 0.30
C ASP A 80 6.87 -11.27 1.66
N ASP A 81 6.38 -10.11 2.10
CA ASP A 81 6.74 -9.52 3.39
C ASP A 81 6.19 -10.29 4.60
N ALA A 82 4.95 -10.80 4.49
CA ALA A 82 4.36 -11.63 5.53
C ALA A 82 5.11 -12.95 5.71
N ARG A 83 5.61 -13.53 4.61
CA ARG A 83 6.43 -14.75 4.66
C ARG A 83 7.77 -14.51 5.34
N VAL A 84 8.42 -13.37 5.09
CA VAL A 84 9.67 -13.00 5.79
C VAL A 84 9.38 -12.86 7.29
N SER A 85 8.38 -12.07 7.66
CA SER A 85 7.99 -11.86 9.07
C SER A 85 7.59 -13.16 9.81
N ALA A 86 6.97 -14.11 9.09
CA ALA A 86 6.60 -15.41 9.63
C ALA A 86 7.80 -16.30 9.99
N GLN A 87 8.91 -16.19 9.24
CA GLN A 87 10.15 -16.92 9.52
C GLN A 87 10.79 -16.43 10.82
N ASP A 88 10.55 -15.17 11.20
CA ASP A 88 11.03 -14.55 12.45
C ASP A 88 10.11 -14.79 13.66
N GLY A 89 9.10 -15.67 13.51
CA GLY A 89 8.25 -16.15 14.60
C GLY A 89 7.09 -15.24 14.97
N ARG A 90 6.81 -14.19 14.18
CA ARG A 90 5.64 -13.31 14.35
C ARG A 90 4.77 -13.34 13.10
N VAL A 91 3.85 -14.29 13.01
CA VAL A 91 2.82 -14.28 11.97
C VAL A 91 1.72 -13.32 12.37
N ALA A 92 1.81 -12.06 11.94
CA ALA A 92 0.60 -11.24 11.85
C ALA A 92 -0.18 -11.73 10.62
N ALA A 93 -1.31 -12.41 10.85
CA ALA A 93 -2.23 -12.74 9.77
C ALA A 93 -2.88 -11.43 9.28
N VAL A 94 -2.27 -10.80 8.27
CA VAL A 94 -2.79 -9.58 7.65
C VAL A 94 -3.71 -9.95 6.49
N GLU A 95 -4.91 -9.36 6.48
CA GLU A 95 -5.88 -9.59 5.41
C GLU A 95 -5.37 -9.04 4.08
N ARG A 96 -5.55 -9.81 3.01
CA ARG A 96 -5.27 -9.41 1.63
C ARG A 96 -6.05 -8.15 1.25
N PHE A 97 -5.55 -7.44 0.25
CA PHE A 97 -6.30 -6.37 -0.41
C PHE A 97 -7.42 -6.98 -1.25
N ALA A 98 -8.63 -6.46 -1.06
CA ALA A 98 -9.84 -6.87 -1.78
C ALA A 98 -10.29 -5.81 -2.78
N ARG A 99 -11.00 -6.24 -3.82
CA ARG A 99 -11.53 -5.31 -4.81
C ARG A 99 -12.59 -4.40 -4.20
N GLU A 100 -13.46 -4.95 -3.37
CA GLU A 100 -14.62 -4.29 -2.79
C GLU A 100 -14.26 -3.12 -1.87
N GLU A 101 -13.09 -3.17 -1.21
CA GLU A 101 -12.60 -2.04 -0.39
C GLU A 101 -12.12 -0.86 -1.24
N LEU A 102 -11.70 -1.10 -2.49
CA LEU A 102 -11.24 -0.05 -3.41
C LEU A 102 -12.39 0.59 -4.21
N LEU A 103 -13.46 -0.16 -4.49
CA LEU A 103 -14.61 0.36 -5.24
C LEU A 103 -15.44 1.38 -4.45
N LYS A 104 -15.67 1.17 -3.15
CA LYS A 104 -16.50 2.07 -2.35
C LYS A 104 -15.91 3.49 -2.23
N PRO A 105 -14.60 3.68 -1.98
CA PRO A 105 -13.98 5.00 -2.05
C PRO A 105 -13.98 5.55 -3.48
N LEU A 106 -13.88 4.68 -4.50
CA LEU A 106 -13.87 5.12 -5.90
C LEU A 106 -15.22 5.71 -6.33
N GLU A 107 -16.31 5.05 -5.95
CA GLU A 107 -17.67 5.55 -6.16
C GLU A 107 -17.85 6.91 -5.47
N ARG A 108 -17.38 7.07 -4.24
CA ARG A 108 -17.40 8.36 -3.53
C ARG A 108 -16.53 9.41 -4.22
N TRP A 109 -15.38 9.02 -4.75
CA TRP A 109 -14.46 9.91 -5.47
C TRP A 109 -15.08 10.48 -6.75
N PHE A 110 -15.77 9.65 -7.54
CA PHE A 110 -16.41 10.07 -8.79
C PHE A 110 -17.80 10.68 -8.60
N PHE A 111 -18.62 10.14 -7.70
CA PHE A 111 -20.04 10.48 -7.59
C PHE A 111 -20.39 11.36 -6.39
N GLY A 112 -19.45 11.60 -5.46
CA GLY A 112 -19.55 12.63 -4.42
C GLY A 112 -20.76 12.52 -3.49
N ARG A 113 -21.26 11.30 -3.26
CA ARG A 113 -22.48 11.05 -2.48
C ARG A 113 -22.19 10.38 -1.15
#